data_AF-A0A7J8SMJ1-F1
#
_entry.id   AF-A0A7J8SMJ1-F1
#
_cell.length_a   1.000
_cell.length_b   1.000
_cell.length_c   1.000
_cell.angle_alpha   90.00
_cell.angle_beta   90.00
_cell.angle_gamma   90.00
#
_symmetry.space_group_name_H-M   'P 1'
#
loop_
_entity.id
_entity.type
_entity.pdbx_description
1 polymer ?
#
loop_
_entity_poly.entity_id
_entity_poly.type
_entity_poly.pdbx_seq_one_letter_code
_entity_poly.pdbx_strand_id
1 'polypeptide(L)' 'VIVISWILGIGIIGINVYYLIASFVDWLVHNDVPKLGNVFIGIIVLPLMAIYIIAVIYLTCRKDIVVTYVEPQTDEAANT' A
#
# COMPACT_ATOMS: atom_id res chain seq x y z
N VAL A 1 -19.65 -4.20 5.09
CA VAL A 1 -19.05 -3.10 4.30
C VAL A 1 -17.52 -3.09 4.39
N ILE A 2 -16.94 -3.21 5.59
CA ILE A 2 -15.49 -3.20 5.85
C ILE A 2 -14.71 -4.22 4.99
N VAL A 3 -15.13 -5.49 4.95
CA VAL A 3 -14.42 -6.56 4.21
C VAL A 3 -14.33 -6.29 2.70
N ILE A 4 -15.43 -5.82 2.10
CA ILE A 4 -15.48 -5.50 0.66
C ILE A 4 -14.61 -4.27 0.34
N SER A 5 -14.64 -3.26 1.21
CA SER A 5 -13.80 -2.07 1.08
C SER A 5 -12.31 -2.40 1.18
N TRP A 6 -11.93 -3.36 2.02
CA TRP A 6 -10.55 -3.84 2.16
C TRP A 6 -10.05 -4.54 0.90
N ILE A 7 -10.87 -5.43 0.33
CA ILE A 7 -10.53 -6.15 -0.91
C ILE A 7 -10.38 -5.18 -2.08
N LEU A 8 -11.29 -4.21 -2.20
CA LEU A 8 -11.22 -3.17 -3.24
C LEU A 8 -10.00 -2.27 -3.05
N GLY A 9 -9.68 -1.85 -1.82
CA GLY A 9 -8.51 -1.03 -1.51
C GLY A 9 -7.20 -1.74 -1.88
N ILE A 10 -7.03 -3.00 -1.44
CA ILE A 10 -5.84 -3.81 -1.77
C ILE A 10 -5.76 -4.07 -3.26
N GLY A 11 -6.88 -4.37 -3.91
CA GLY A 11 -6.93 -4.63 -5.36
C GLY A 11 -6.50 -3.42 -6.19
N ILE A 12 -6.99 -2.22 -5.85
CA ILE A 12 -6.63 -0.98 -6.55
C ILE A 12 -5.15 -0.63 -6.34
N ILE A 13 -4.65 -0.74 -5.11
CA ILE A 13 -3.24 -0.47 -4.81
C ILE A 13 -2.34 -1.49 -5.54
N GLY A 14 -2.69 -2.77 -5.51
CA GLY A 14 -1.95 -3.83 -6.18
C GLY A 14 -1.90 -3.66 -7.70
N ILE A 15 -3.02 -3.30 -8.33
CA ILE A 15 -3.08 -2.99 -9.76
C ILE A 15 -2.19 -1.80 -10.12
N ASN A 16 -2.19 -0.76 -9.28
CA ASN A 16 -1.38 0.42 -9.50
C ASN A 16 0.12 0.09 -9.41
N VAL A 17 0.52 -0.71 -8.41
CA VAL A 17 1.90 -1.21 -8.24
C VAL A 17 2.31 -2.07 -9.45
N TYR A 18 1.44 -2.98 -9.90
CA TYR A 18 1.71 -3.84 -11.06
C TYR A 18 1.97 -3.01 -12.31
N TYR A 19 1.11 -2.03 -12.60
CA TYR A 19 1.28 -1.15 -13.75
C TYR A 19 2.57 -0.34 -13.69
N LEU A 20 2.91 0.21 -12.52
CA LEU A 20 4.15 0.96 -12.32
C LEU A 20 5.39 0.10 -12.58
N ILE A 21 5.45 -1.11 -12.01
CA ILE A 21 6.60 -2.01 -12.17
C ILE A 21 6.67 -2.53 -13.60
N ALA A 22 5.57 -3.00 -14.17
CA ALA A 22 5.54 -3.54 -15.53
C ALA A 22 5.93 -2.47 -16.55
N SER A 23 5.36 -1.27 -16.47
CA SER A 23 5.68 -0.17 -17.39
C SER A 23 7.12 0.31 -17.19
N PHE A 24 7.63 0.33 -15.95
CA PHE A 24 9.00 0.72 -15.67
C PHE A 24 10.01 -0.30 -16.20
N VAL A 25 9.77 -1.61 -15.99
CA VAL A 25 10.63 -2.68 -16.51
C VAL A 25 10.57 -2.72 -18.03
N ASP A 26 9.38 -2.58 -18.62
CA ASP A 26 9.20 -2.51 -20.07
C ASP A 26 9.96 -1.32 -20.68
N TRP A 27 9.84 -0.15 -20.05
CA TRP A 27 10.61 1.04 -20.42
C TRP A 27 12.12 0.83 -20.25
N LEU A 28 12.56 0.15 -19.18
CA LEU A 28 13.97 -0.15 -18.94
C LEU A 28 14.55 -1.07 -20.02
N VAL A 29 13.78 -2.05 -20.50
CA VAL A 29 14.26 -3.03 -21.49
C VAL A 29 14.29 -2.46 -22.91
N HIS A 30 13.35 -1.58 -23.26
CA HIS A 30 13.21 -1.07 -24.63
C HIS A 30 13.84 0.32 -24.87
N ASN A 31 14.47 0.94 -23.86
CA ASN A 31 15.08 2.25 -24.06
C ASN A 31 16.44 2.20 -24.76
N ASP A 32 16.72 3.25 -25.52
CA ASP A 32 18.03 3.54 -26.10
C ASP A 32 19.04 4.11 -25.08
N VAL A 33 18.76 4.05 -23.77
CA VAL A 33 19.69 4.55 -22.76
C VAL A 33 20.94 3.65 -22.69
N PRO A 34 22.14 4.25 -22.55
CA PRO A 34 23.37 3.48 -22.43
C PRO A 34 23.29 2.49 -21.26
N LYS A 35 23.80 1.27 -21.45
CA LYS A 35 23.74 0.15 -20.48
C LYS A 35 24.05 0.56 -19.04
N LEU A 36 24.97 1.50 -18.84
CA LEU A 36 25.35 2.03 -17.53
C LEU A 36 24.20 2.83 -16.87
N GLY A 37 23.48 3.65 -17.63
CA GLY A 37 22.32 4.40 -17.15
C GLY A 37 21.19 3.50 -16.67
N ASN A 38 20.92 2.41 -17.42
CA ASN A 38 19.96 1.39 -17.01
C ASN A 38 20.28 0.76 -15.65
N VAL A 39 21.56 0.47 -15.38
CA VAL A 39 22.00 -0.11 -14.11
C VAL A 39 21.84 0.89 -12.96
N PHE A 40 22.21 2.15 -13.16
CA PHE A 40 22.02 3.19 -12.13
C PHE A 40 20.55 3.42 -11.81
N ILE A 41 19.70 3.50 -12.84
CA ILE A 41 18.25 3.67 -12.70
C ILE A 41 17.64 2.46 -11.97
N GLY A 42 18.07 1.24 -12.32
CA GLY A 42 17.69 0.02 -11.59
C GLY A 42 18.10 0.07 -10.12
N ILE A 43 19.34 0.45 -9.80
CA ILE A 43 19.86 0.52 -8.42
C ILE A 43 19.10 1.54 -7.57
N ILE A 44 18.58 2.61 -8.15
CA ILE A 44 17.83 3.64 -7.42
C ILE A 44 16.35 3.25 -7.30
N VAL A 45 15.74 2.85 -8.42
CA VAL A 45 14.28 2.64 -8.48
C VAL A 45 13.88 1.30 -7.87
N LEU A 46 14.72 0.27 -7.94
CA LEU A 46 14.43 -1.05 -7.35
C LEU A 46 14.28 -0.98 -5.81
N PRO A 47 15.20 -0.39 -5.02
CA PRO A 47 15.00 -0.24 -3.58
C PRO A 47 13.89 0.74 -3.24
N LEU A 48 13.68 1.79 -4.05
CA LEU A 48 12.54 2.70 -3.87
C LEU A 48 11.21 1.96 -4.01
N MET A 49 11.09 1.07 -5.00
CA MET A 49 9.90 0.24 -5.19
C MET A 49 9.75 -0.84 -4.13
N ALA A 50 10.84 -1.42 -3.64
CA ALA A 50 10.79 -2.34 -2.51
C ALA A 50 10.25 -1.63 -1.25
N ILE A 51 10.71 -0.42 -0.96
CA ILE A 51 10.21 0.41 0.15
C ILE A 51 8.73 0.74 -0.04
N TYR A 52 8.31 1.09 -1.26
CA TYR A 52 6.91 1.38 -1.56
C TYR A 52 6.00 0.18 -1.29
N ILE A 53 6.36 -1.01 -1.76
CA ILE A 53 5.60 -2.25 -1.52
C ILE A 53 5.56 -2.57 -0.02
N ILE A 54 6.69 -2.45 0.67
CA ILE A 54 6.77 -2.67 2.13
C ILE A 54 5.88 -1.66 2.87
N ALA A 55 5.87 -0.39 2.47
CA ALA A 55 5.04 0.64 3.07
C ALA A 55 3.54 0.38 2.85
N VAL A 56 3.15 -0.09 1.65
CA VAL A 56 1.77 -0.49 1.34
C VAL A 56 1.33 -1.67 2.19
N ILE A 57 2.15 -2.73 2.26
CA ILE A 57 1.87 -3.90 3.09
C ILE A 57 1.84 -3.50 4.56
N TYR A 58 2.76 -2.65 5.00
CA TYR A 58 2.82 -2.14 6.36
C TYR A 58 1.56 -1.35 6.70
N LEU A 59 1.11 -0.43 5.86
CA LEU A 59 -0.10 0.36 6.10
C LEU A 59 -1.36 -0.51 6.11
N THR A 60 -1.39 -1.54 5.25
CA THR A 60 -2.51 -2.49 5.17
C THR A 60 -2.55 -3.44 6.37
N CYS A 61 -1.39 -3.91 6.84
CA CYS A 61 -1.30 -4.79 8.01
C CYS A 61 -1.27 -4.00 9.32
N ARG A 62 -1.02 -2.68 9.27
CA ARG A 62 -1.09 -1.81 10.43
C ARG A 62 -2.50 -1.92 10.95
N LYS A 63 -2.60 -2.53 12.13
CA LYS A 63 -3.84 -2.71 12.88
C LYS A 63 -4.52 -1.34 13.04
N ASP A 64 -5.45 -1.01 12.16
CA ASP A 64 -6.60 -0.18 12.50
C ASP A 64 -7.53 -1.00 13.40
N ILE A 65 -7.00 -1.49 14.53
CA ILE A 65 -7.78 -1.92 15.68
C ILE A 65 -7.99 -0.66 16.51
N VAL A 66 -8.68 0.33 15.94
CA VAL A 66 -9.37 1.30 16.79
C VAL A 66 -10.55 0.52 17.32
N VAL A 67 -10.47 0.11 18.58
CA VAL A 67 -11.59 -0.45 19.33
C VAL A 67 -12.67 0.64 19.36
N THR A 68 -13.56 0.66 18.36
CA THR A 68 -14.70 1.58 18.31
C THR A 68 -15.93 0.99 19.01
N TYR A 69 -15.71 0.15 20.03
CA TYR A 69 -16.76 -0.19 20.97
C TYR A 69 -16.36 0.34 22.34
N VAL A 70 -16.53 1.65 22.51
CA VAL A 70 -16.73 2.23 23.83
C VAL A 70 -18.23 2.16 24.06
N GLU A 71 -18.67 1.16 24.82
CA GLU A 71 -20.05 1.11 25.30
C GLU A 71 -20.27 2.38 26.14
N PRO A 72 -21.26 3.25 25.83
CA PRO A 72 -21.66 4.25 26.78
C PRO A 72 -22.32 3.50 27.94
N GLN A 73 -21.57 3.25 29.01
CA GLN A 73 -22.14 2.86 30.29
C GLN A 73 -22.89 4.09 30.79
N THR A 74 -24.17 4.14 30.45
CA THR A 74 -25.15 5.12 30.89
C THR A 74 -25.13 5.18 32.42
N ASP A 75 -24.47 6.21 32.96
CA ASP A 75 -24.57 6.65 34.37
C ASP A 75 -25.97 7.27 34.65
N GLU A 76 -27.03 6.63 34.16
CA GLU A 76 -28.41 7.16 34.14
C GLU A 76 -29.44 6.10 34.56
N ALA A 77 -29.06 5.25 35.51
CA ALA A 77 -29.99 4.71 36.50
C ALA A 77 -29.61 5.33 37.85
N ALA A 78 -29.83 6.63 38.03
CA ALA A 78 -31.06 7.13 38.64
C ALA A 78 -31.38 6.32 39.92
N ASN A 79 -31.09 6.83 41.13
CA ASN A 79 -32.03 7.76 41.77
C ASN A 79 -33.48 7.34 41.44
N THR A 80 -33.97 6.36 42.18
CA THR A 80 -35.37 6.21 42.65
C THR A 80 -35.38 5.27 43.84
#